data_AF-A0A1Q9LL58-F1
#
_entry.id   AF-A0A1Q9LL58-F1
#
_cell.length_a   1.000
_cell.length_b   1.000
_cell.length_c   1.000
_cell.angle_alpha   90.00
_cell.angle_beta   90.00
_cell.angle_gamma   90.00
#
_symmetry.space_group_name_H-M   'P 1'
#
loop_
_entity.id
_entity.type
_entity.pdbx_description
1 polymer ?
#
loop_
_entity_poly.entity_id
_entity_poly.type
_entity_poly.pdbx_seq_one_letter_code
_entity_poly.pdbx_strand_id
1 'polypeptide(L)'
;MVFETSGSTGPSRRWVRTGAQMRAEVEVVSGRTTGEVDLVINYSPPRHLFGALFGEWLPRLRGVPAVQAWERPFEFPDVPAGARLLVVCVPIAWDLLRRNRRTLERARSVVALHSSAAPPPAARQLVADTGMVAHEILGSTETGGIAHRPLDPSAPWQVLPDVTVAHDRGDDAGPHRLVVRGPRLARREQDPAPPASWATGDLVEFTGPGRFRLLGRESDLVKVNGVKVHLAQVERQLGARLPGARCVPVPAPRDPLAGEGYAVFWASRGPRLGAADIRRALHGLPSPVRVVELPSIPTTPSGKPDRQALGRALAARPAAPAGTRGGDQHR
;
A
#
# COMPACT_ATOMS: atom_id res chain seq x y z
N MET A 1 16.39 9.58 14.70
CA MET A 1 16.52 8.64 13.56
C MET A 1 16.15 9.36 12.28
N VAL A 2 16.84 9.03 11.18
CA VAL A 2 16.62 9.65 9.87
C VAL A 2 16.03 8.60 8.92
N PHE A 3 14.98 8.97 8.20
CA PHE A 3 14.28 8.13 7.23
C PHE A 3 14.23 8.82 5.87
N GLU A 4 14.35 8.05 4.81
CA GLU A 4 14.30 8.57 3.44
C GLU A 4 13.00 8.16 2.74
N THR A 5 12.41 9.13 2.05
CA THR A 5 11.22 8.92 1.21
C THR A 5 11.53 9.30 -0.22
N SER A 6 11.38 8.35 -1.14
CA SER A 6 11.34 8.62 -2.57
C SER A 6 10.05 9.39 -2.91
N GLY A 7 10.15 10.65 -3.31
CA GLY A 7 8.98 11.42 -3.74
C GLY A 7 8.34 10.80 -4.98
N SER A 8 7.01 10.86 -5.09
CA SER A 8 6.30 10.40 -6.30
C SER A 8 6.64 11.22 -7.55
N THR A 9 7.21 12.42 -7.40
CA THR A 9 7.53 13.36 -8.48
C THR A 9 8.82 14.19 -8.26
N GLY A 10 9.68 13.83 -7.29
CA GLY A 10 10.84 14.67 -6.95
C GLY A 10 11.98 13.95 -6.18
N PRO A 11 13.06 14.66 -5.82
CA PRO A 11 14.22 14.08 -5.15
C PRO A 11 13.86 13.49 -3.78
N SER A 12 14.64 12.49 -3.35
CA SER A 12 14.47 11.87 -2.03
C SER A 12 14.52 12.92 -0.92
N ARG A 13 13.65 12.80 0.07
CA ARG A 13 13.59 13.68 1.24
C ARG A 13 13.99 12.93 2.50
N ARG A 14 14.75 13.60 3.39
CA ARG A 14 15.19 13.08 4.68
C ARG A 14 14.32 13.62 5.80
N TRP A 15 13.84 12.71 6.64
CA TRP A 15 12.89 12.97 7.72
C TRP A 15 13.46 12.52 9.05
N VAL A 16 13.44 13.42 10.03
CA VAL A 16 13.95 13.18 11.37
C VAL A 16 12.79 12.88 12.31
N ARG A 17 12.92 11.78 13.06
CA ARG A 17 12.03 11.42 14.18
C ARG A 17 12.83 11.23 15.46
N THR A 18 12.31 11.72 16.57
CA THR A 18 12.95 11.57 17.90
C THR A 18 12.66 10.19 18.48
N GLY A 19 13.45 9.77 19.47
CA GLY A 19 13.17 8.53 20.20
C GLY A 19 11.82 8.56 20.93
N ALA A 20 11.41 9.73 21.43
CA ALA A 20 10.11 9.91 22.07
C ALA A 20 8.95 9.69 21.08
N GLN A 21 9.04 10.23 19.86
CA GLN A 21 8.04 10.01 18.82
C GLN A 21 7.89 8.53 18.46
N MET A 22 9.01 7.79 18.48
CA MET A 22 9.04 6.38 18.08
C MET A 22 8.45 5.48 19.17
N ARG A 23 8.72 5.76 20.46
CA ARG A 23 8.05 5.09 21.58
C ARG A 23 6.55 5.36 21.57
N ALA A 24 6.16 6.63 21.49
CA ALA A 24 4.76 7.03 21.49
C ALA A 24 3.97 6.35 20.36
N GLU A 25 4.58 6.24 19.17
CA GLU A 25 3.95 5.56 18.03
C GLU A 25 3.77 4.06 18.25
N VAL A 26 4.80 3.38 18.77
CA VAL A 26 4.69 1.96 19.10
C VAL A 26 3.61 1.74 20.15
N GLU A 27 3.58 2.54 21.21
CA GLU A 27 2.61 2.42 22.29
C GLU A 27 1.18 2.62 21.80
N VAL A 28 0.90 3.71 21.08
CA VAL A 28 -0.46 4.04 20.63
C VAL A 28 -0.98 3.03 19.60
N VAL A 29 -0.14 2.54 18.69
CA VAL A 29 -0.56 1.55 17.68
C VAL A 29 -0.69 0.16 18.29
N SER A 30 0.32 -0.30 19.06
CA SER A 30 0.31 -1.64 19.66
C SER A 30 -0.82 -1.81 20.68
N GLY A 31 -1.11 -0.77 21.47
CA GLY A 31 -2.22 -0.74 22.42
C GLY A 31 -3.60 -0.92 21.80
N ARG A 32 -3.72 -0.78 20.47
CA ARG A 32 -4.97 -0.98 19.73
C ARG A 32 -4.99 -2.22 18.84
N THR A 33 -3.84 -2.81 18.53
CA THR A 33 -3.74 -3.77 17.41
C THR A 33 -3.04 -5.09 17.74
N THR A 34 -2.16 -5.15 18.74
CA THR A 34 -1.25 -6.31 18.87
C THR A 34 -1.53 -7.24 20.03
N GLY A 35 -2.12 -6.75 21.13
CA GLY A 35 -2.20 -7.52 22.37
C GLY A 35 -0.82 -7.94 22.89
N GLU A 36 -0.76 -9.05 23.62
CA GLU A 36 0.51 -9.62 24.09
C GLU A 36 1.26 -10.31 22.93
N VAL A 37 2.58 -10.12 22.84
CA VAL A 37 3.46 -10.76 21.83
C VAL A 37 4.56 -11.57 22.52
N ASP A 38 4.94 -12.73 21.96
CA ASP A 38 6.09 -13.55 22.38
C ASP A 38 7.22 -13.50 21.34
N LEU A 39 6.88 -13.36 20.06
CA LEU A 39 7.83 -13.32 18.95
C LEU A 39 7.36 -12.35 17.87
N VAL A 40 8.26 -11.47 17.44
CA VAL A 40 8.05 -10.61 16.27
C VAL A 40 8.71 -11.21 15.03
N ILE A 41 7.98 -11.32 13.92
CA ILE A 41 8.53 -11.68 12.61
C ILE A 41 8.46 -10.45 11.72
N ASN A 42 9.61 -9.88 11.38
CA ASN A 42 9.70 -8.61 10.67
C ASN A 42 10.07 -8.77 9.19
N TYR A 43 9.11 -8.59 8.28
CA TYR A 43 9.37 -8.57 6.83
C TYR A 43 9.58 -7.14 6.28
N SER A 44 9.55 -6.11 7.11
CA SER A 44 9.82 -4.72 6.71
C SER A 44 11.20 -4.28 7.19
N PRO A 45 12.14 -3.93 6.28
CA PRO A 45 13.45 -3.45 6.68
C PRO A 45 13.38 -2.20 7.59
N PRO A 46 14.27 -2.07 8.60
CA PRO A 46 14.24 -0.98 9.58
C PRO A 46 14.63 0.39 9.02
N ARG A 47 15.20 0.45 7.81
CA ARG A 47 15.33 1.71 7.05
C ARG A 47 13.99 2.34 6.67
N HIS A 48 12.89 1.58 6.72
CA HIS A 48 11.53 2.09 6.60
C HIS A 48 10.91 2.27 7.98
N LEU A 49 10.19 3.37 8.18
CA LEU A 49 9.58 3.70 9.48
C LEU A 49 8.79 2.53 10.07
N PHE A 50 7.95 1.87 9.27
CA PHE A 50 7.13 0.74 9.70
C PHE A 50 7.98 -0.44 10.23
N GLY A 51 9.07 -0.76 9.54
CA GLY A 51 10.02 -1.79 9.97
C GLY A 51 10.77 -1.42 11.24
N ALA A 52 11.19 -0.16 11.37
CA ALA A 52 11.82 0.32 12.59
C ALA A 52 10.88 0.26 13.80
N LEU A 53 9.63 0.73 13.63
CA LEU A 53 8.66 0.77 14.72
C LEU A 53 8.32 -0.62 15.24
N PHE A 54 7.86 -1.51 14.36
CA PHE A 54 7.28 -2.79 14.81
C PHE A 54 8.26 -3.95 14.75
N GLY A 55 9.33 -3.85 13.96
CA GLY A 55 10.36 -4.87 13.86
C GLY A 55 11.57 -4.67 14.77
N GLU A 56 11.72 -3.48 15.36
CA GLU A 56 12.88 -3.14 16.20
C GLU A 56 12.50 -2.45 17.52
N TRP A 57 11.70 -1.39 17.47
CA TRP A 57 11.34 -0.63 18.67
C TRP A 57 10.35 -1.38 19.57
N LEU A 58 9.28 -1.93 18.98
CA LEU A 58 8.32 -2.76 19.72
C LEU A 58 8.97 -3.94 20.45
N PRO A 59 9.75 -4.81 19.78
CA PRO A 59 10.36 -5.94 20.48
C PRO A 59 11.31 -5.51 21.60
N ARG A 60 12.10 -4.44 21.40
CA ARG A 60 12.97 -3.86 22.44
C ARG A 60 12.17 -3.32 23.64
N LEU A 61 11.08 -2.59 23.39
CA LEU A 61 10.22 -2.04 24.45
C LEU A 61 9.47 -3.12 25.23
N ARG A 62 9.19 -4.26 24.59
CA ARG A 62 8.46 -5.39 25.20
C ARG A 62 9.38 -6.47 25.77
N GLY A 63 10.69 -6.41 25.50
CA GLY A 63 11.65 -7.44 25.93
C GLY A 63 11.44 -8.79 25.22
N VAL A 64 10.97 -8.79 23.98
CA VAL A 64 10.67 -10.01 23.20
C VAL A 64 11.59 -10.15 21.99
N PRO A 65 11.92 -11.39 21.56
CA PRO A 65 12.73 -11.61 20.37
C PRO A 65 12.05 -11.12 19.09
N ALA A 66 12.88 -10.75 18.11
CA ALA A 66 12.45 -10.39 16.77
C ALA A 66 13.31 -11.08 15.70
N VAL A 67 12.66 -11.76 14.76
CA VAL A 67 13.31 -12.32 13.57
C VAL A 67 13.24 -11.30 12.45
N GLN A 68 14.40 -10.88 11.94
CA GLN A 68 14.53 -9.94 10.82
C GLN A 68 14.34 -10.65 9.46
N ALA A 69 13.15 -11.19 9.24
CA ALA A 69 12.80 -11.98 8.04
C ALA A 69 12.97 -11.22 6.71
N TRP A 70 13.05 -9.88 6.73
CA TRP A 70 13.35 -9.08 5.54
C TRP A 70 14.74 -9.35 4.93
N GLU A 71 15.68 -9.93 5.69
CA GLU A 71 17.00 -10.35 5.17
C GLU A 71 16.90 -11.57 4.25
N ARG A 72 15.89 -12.41 4.47
CA ARG A 72 15.57 -13.59 3.64
C ARG A 72 14.08 -13.57 3.31
N PRO A 73 13.62 -12.62 2.46
CA PRO A 73 12.21 -12.25 2.33
C PRO A 73 11.33 -13.31 1.63
N PHE A 74 11.91 -14.46 1.27
CA PHE A 74 11.22 -15.61 0.67
C PHE A 74 11.20 -16.84 1.58
N GLU A 75 11.81 -16.75 2.76
CA GLU A 75 11.86 -17.81 3.76
C GLU A 75 10.88 -17.48 4.89
N PHE A 76 10.24 -18.51 5.42
CA PHE A 76 9.44 -18.40 6.63
C PHE A 76 10.25 -18.93 7.80
N PRO A 77 10.42 -18.17 8.90
CA PRO A 77 11.28 -18.59 9.99
C PRO A 77 10.65 -19.73 10.81
N ASP A 78 11.49 -20.41 11.58
CA ASP A 78 11.01 -21.35 12.59
C ASP A 78 10.28 -20.59 13.70
N VAL A 79 9.14 -21.14 14.10
CA VAL A 79 8.25 -20.54 15.09
C VAL A 79 7.94 -21.56 16.18
N PRO A 80 8.15 -21.23 17.48
CA PRO A 80 7.76 -22.10 18.57
C PRO A 80 6.25 -22.37 18.57
N ALA A 81 5.85 -23.63 18.79
CA ALA A 81 4.45 -23.96 18.98
C ALA A 81 3.89 -23.23 20.22
N GLY A 82 2.65 -22.75 20.15
CA GLY A 82 2.00 -22.03 21.23
C GLY A 82 2.48 -20.59 21.43
N ALA A 83 3.39 -20.06 20.61
CA ALA A 83 3.81 -18.66 20.69
C ALA A 83 2.69 -17.69 20.24
N ARG A 84 2.63 -16.50 20.85
CA ARG A 84 1.83 -15.36 20.39
C ARG A 84 2.66 -14.53 19.39
N LEU A 85 2.29 -14.55 18.12
CA LEU A 85 3.08 -13.94 17.05
C LEU A 85 2.58 -12.56 16.68
N LEU A 86 3.54 -11.65 16.48
CA LEU A 86 3.33 -10.42 15.73
C LEU A 86 4.09 -10.51 14.41
N VAL A 87 3.38 -10.40 13.29
CA VAL A 87 3.99 -10.39 11.95
C VAL A 87 3.91 -8.97 11.39
N VAL A 88 5.06 -8.36 11.11
CA VAL A 88 5.16 -7.06 10.42
C VAL A 88 5.14 -7.34 8.93
N CYS A 89 3.94 -7.28 8.35
CA CYS A 89 3.65 -7.67 6.98
C CYS A 89 3.92 -6.56 5.97
N VAL A 90 4.62 -6.94 4.92
CA VAL A 90 4.63 -6.29 3.62
C VAL A 90 3.86 -7.18 2.63
N PRO A 91 3.47 -6.72 1.42
CA PRO A 91 2.66 -7.50 0.49
C PRO A 91 3.13 -8.95 0.25
N ILE A 92 4.45 -9.19 0.17
CA ILE A 92 4.99 -10.53 -0.06
C ILE A 92 4.82 -11.49 1.14
N ALA A 93 4.83 -10.96 2.37
CA ALA A 93 4.70 -11.76 3.59
C ALA A 93 3.39 -12.56 3.61
N TRP A 94 2.32 -12.03 3.03
CA TRP A 94 1.02 -12.71 2.94
C TRP A 94 1.06 -14.04 2.19
N ASP A 95 1.87 -14.14 1.13
CA ASP A 95 2.02 -15.41 0.41
C ASP A 95 2.83 -16.43 1.24
N LEU A 96 3.84 -15.97 1.97
CA LEU A 96 4.62 -16.82 2.88
C LEU A 96 3.77 -17.34 4.03
N LEU A 97 2.97 -16.47 4.66
CA LEU A 97 2.03 -16.85 5.71
C LEU A 97 1.05 -17.92 5.18
N ARG A 98 0.51 -17.73 3.97
CA ARG A 98 -0.40 -18.70 3.35
C ARG A 98 0.26 -20.06 3.11
N ARG A 99 1.49 -20.09 2.60
CA ARG A 99 2.24 -21.34 2.36
C ARG A 99 2.59 -22.07 3.67
N ASN A 100 2.70 -21.34 4.78
CA ASN A 100 3.09 -21.87 6.08
C ASN A 100 1.92 -21.94 7.08
N ARG A 101 0.69 -22.05 6.56
CA ARG A 101 -0.55 -22.08 7.35
C ARG A 101 -0.51 -23.05 8.54
N ARG A 102 0.01 -24.28 8.37
CA ARG A 102 0.13 -25.27 9.45
C ARG A 102 1.01 -24.82 10.61
N THR A 103 1.98 -23.94 10.36
CA THR A 103 2.80 -23.35 11.43
C THR A 103 2.03 -22.26 12.16
N LEU A 104 1.23 -21.47 11.44
CA LEU A 104 0.37 -20.44 12.03
C LEU A 104 -0.73 -21.05 12.91
N GLU A 105 -1.32 -22.17 12.49
CA GLU A 105 -2.34 -22.90 13.27
C GLU A 105 -1.79 -23.50 14.58
N ARG A 106 -0.46 -23.71 14.67
CA ARG A 106 0.21 -24.15 15.90
C ARG A 106 0.56 -23.00 16.84
N ALA A 107 0.48 -21.75 16.39
CA ALA A 107 0.68 -20.58 17.24
C ALA A 107 -0.55 -20.37 18.14
N ARG A 108 -0.34 -19.79 19.32
CA ARG A 108 -1.45 -19.47 20.25
C ARG A 108 -2.29 -18.32 19.72
N SER A 109 -1.65 -17.33 19.10
CA SER A 109 -2.31 -16.26 18.38
C SER A 109 -1.38 -15.73 17.30
N VAL A 110 -1.96 -15.17 16.24
CA VAL A 110 -1.21 -14.50 15.18
C VAL A 110 -1.87 -13.16 14.93
N VAL A 111 -1.10 -12.09 15.08
CA VAL A 111 -1.48 -10.74 14.67
C VAL A 111 -0.59 -10.32 13.50
N ALA A 112 -1.20 -9.98 12.38
CA ALA A 112 -0.52 -9.38 11.24
C ALA A 112 -0.75 -7.86 11.20
N LEU A 113 0.32 -7.07 11.31
CA LEU A 113 0.28 -5.64 11.00
C LEU A 113 0.70 -5.44 9.57
N HIS A 114 -0.15 -4.82 8.77
CA HIS A 114 0.15 -4.48 7.40
C HIS A 114 0.13 -2.96 7.22
N SER A 115 1.16 -2.44 6.59
CA SER A 115 1.17 -1.05 6.14
C SER A 115 1.70 -0.99 4.72
N SER A 116 1.83 0.22 4.18
CA SER A 116 2.66 0.54 3.01
C SER A 116 2.05 0.32 1.61
N ALA A 117 1.06 -0.56 1.42
CA ALA A 117 0.32 -0.74 0.16
C ALA A 117 -1.05 -1.37 0.41
N ALA A 118 -1.91 -1.49 -0.61
CA ALA A 118 -3.09 -2.33 -0.50
C ALA A 118 -2.65 -3.79 -0.25
N PRO A 119 -3.25 -4.50 0.72
CA PRO A 119 -2.98 -5.91 0.94
C PRO A 119 -3.42 -6.73 -0.28
N PRO A 120 -2.69 -7.81 -0.63
CA PRO A 120 -3.08 -8.67 -1.74
C PRO A 120 -4.43 -9.34 -1.46
N PRO A 121 -5.25 -9.66 -2.47
CA PRO A 121 -6.54 -10.32 -2.27
C PRO A 121 -6.48 -11.58 -1.40
N ALA A 122 -5.41 -12.38 -1.56
CA ALA A 122 -5.17 -13.60 -0.79
C ALA A 122 -5.00 -13.36 0.71
N ALA A 123 -4.64 -12.16 1.15
CA ALA A 123 -4.47 -11.83 2.58
C ALA A 123 -5.80 -12.00 3.34
N ARG A 124 -6.91 -11.56 2.75
CA ARG A 124 -8.23 -11.63 3.40
C ARG A 124 -8.72 -13.07 3.53
N GLN A 125 -8.53 -13.87 2.48
CA GLN A 125 -8.87 -15.28 2.52
C GLN A 125 -8.07 -15.98 3.62
N LEU A 126 -6.77 -15.70 3.72
CA LEU A 126 -5.93 -16.27 4.77
C LEU A 126 -6.41 -15.90 6.18
N VAL A 127 -6.78 -14.63 6.40
CA VAL A 127 -7.33 -14.17 7.68
C VAL A 127 -8.60 -14.94 8.06
N ALA A 128 -9.53 -15.09 7.12
CA ALA A 128 -10.77 -15.84 7.33
C ALA A 128 -10.49 -17.34 7.60
N ASP A 129 -9.53 -17.90 6.87
CA ASP A 129 -9.20 -19.32 6.89
C ASP A 129 -8.51 -19.79 8.18
N THR A 130 -7.74 -18.92 8.84
CA THR A 130 -6.94 -19.28 10.03
C THR A 130 -7.45 -18.64 11.31
N GLY A 131 -8.41 -17.71 11.23
CA GLY A 131 -8.87 -16.93 12.38
C GLY A 131 -7.79 -15.99 12.96
N MET A 132 -6.71 -15.71 12.21
CA MET A 132 -5.70 -14.75 12.66
C MET A 132 -6.29 -13.34 12.68
N VAL A 133 -5.72 -12.45 13.48
CA VAL A 133 -6.09 -11.04 13.47
C VAL A 133 -5.17 -10.29 12.53
N ALA A 134 -5.72 -9.39 11.72
CA ALA A 134 -4.93 -8.54 10.85
C ALA A 134 -5.42 -7.10 10.88
N HIS A 135 -4.49 -6.17 10.98
CA HIS A 135 -4.76 -4.74 10.96
C HIS A 135 -4.00 -4.04 9.83
N GLU A 136 -4.67 -3.12 9.16
CA GLU A 136 -4.01 -2.14 8.30
C GLU A 136 -3.71 -0.87 9.10
N ILE A 137 -2.50 -0.34 8.93
CA ILE A 137 -2.08 0.94 9.49
C ILE A 137 -1.88 1.95 8.36
N LEU A 138 -2.69 3.01 8.37
CA LEU A 138 -2.54 4.16 7.48
C LEU A 138 -1.55 5.12 8.13
N GLY A 139 -0.55 5.53 7.37
CA GLY A 139 0.46 6.47 7.82
C GLY A 139 1.57 6.61 6.80
N SER A 140 2.50 7.50 7.10
CA SER A 140 3.68 7.73 6.29
C SER A 140 4.87 8.10 7.16
N THR A 141 6.05 8.23 6.56
CA THR A 141 7.23 8.70 7.30
C THR A 141 7.00 10.09 7.91
N GLU A 142 6.30 10.96 7.17
CA GLU A 142 5.97 12.34 7.53
C GLU A 142 4.99 12.42 8.70
N THR A 143 4.02 11.51 8.75
CA THR A 143 2.89 11.57 9.67
C THR A 143 3.01 10.63 10.87
N GLY A 144 3.79 9.56 10.74
CA GLY A 144 3.61 8.36 11.54
C GLY A 144 2.28 7.67 11.22
N GLY A 145 1.86 6.70 12.02
CA GLY A 145 0.51 6.13 11.97
C GLY A 145 -0.55 7.22 12.21
N ILE A 146 -1.53 7.31 11.33
CA ILE A 146 -2.66 8.25 11.42
C ILE A 146 -3.89 7.51 11.96
N ALA A 147 -4.17 6.34 11.39
CA ALA A 147 -5.36 5.57 11.64
C ALA A 147 -5.08 4.08 11.42
N HIS A 148 -5.93 3.25 11.98
CA HIS A 148 -5.92 1.80 11.74
C HIS A 148 -7.29 1.31 11.32
N ARG A 149 -7.35 0.09 10.79
CA ARG A 149 -8.58 -0.70 10.68
C ARG A 149 -8.26 -2.19 10.70
N PRO A 150 -9.22 -3.08 10.99
CA PRO A 150 -9.09 -4.49 10.63
C PRO A 150 -8.80 -4.64 9.13
N LEU A 151 -8.23 -5.77 8.71
CA LEU A 151 -8.00 -6.11 7.29
C LEU A 151 -9.32 -6.40 6.55
N ASP A 152 -10.19 -5.39 6.51
CA ASP A 152 -11.51 -5.38 5.92
C ASP A 152 -11.68 -4.04 5.17
N PRO A 153 -11.83 -4.06 3.84
CA PRO A 153 -11.97 -2.83 3.06
C PRO A 153 -13.26 -2.06 3.35
N SER A 154 -14.28 -2.73 3.90
CA SER A 154 -15.57 -2.13 4.26
C SER A 154 -15.51 -1.41 5.61
N ALA A 155 -14.59 -1.81 6.49
CA ALA A 155 -14.39 -1.18 7.78
C ALA A 155 -13.84 0.25 7.60
N PRO A 156 -14.44 1.25 8.28
CA PRO A 156 -13.90 2.60 8.27
C PRO A 156 -12.53 2.63 8.97
N TRP A 157 -11.66 3.52 8.51
CA TRP A 157 -10.44 3.87 9.24
C TRP A 157 -10.82 4.53 10.55
N GLN A 158 -10.13 4.14 11.63
CA GLN A 158 -10.29 4.71 12.95
C GLN A 158 -9.00 5.45 13.31
N VAL A 159 -9.12 6.75 13.58
CA VAL A 159 -8.01 7.64 13.90
C VAL A 159 -7.37 7.22 15.22
N LEU A 160 -6.04 7.27 15.28
CA LEU A 160 -5.30 6.97 16.51
C LEU A 160 -5.54 8.07 17.56
N PRO A 161 -5.66 7.73 18.86
CA PRO A 161 -6.08 8.68 19.90
C PRO A 161 -5.27 9.97 20.03
N ASP A 162 -4.00 9.97 19.63
CA ASP A 162 -3.09 11.13 19.74
C ASP A 162 -3.03 11.97 18.44
N VAL A 163 -3.90 11.65 17.47
CA VAL A 163 -3.97 12.31 16.17
C VAL A 163 -5.31 13.03 16.02
N THR A 164 -5.25 14.27 15.54
CA THR A 164 -6.43 14.99 15.05
C THR A 164 -6.39 15.03 13.52
N VAL A 165 -7.54 14.80 12.90
CA VAL A 165 -7.70 14.87 11.45
C VAL A 165 -8.72 15.96 11.08
N ALA A 166 -8.47 16.61 9.96
CA ALA A 166 -9.36 17.61 9.37
C ALA A 166 -9.31 17.52 7.84
N HIS A 167 -10.18 18.28 7.17
CA HIS A 167 -10.13 18.52 5.73
C HIS A 167 -9.48 19.87 5.40
N ASP A 168 -8.97 20.03 4.17
CA ASP A 168 -8.25 21.23 3.71
C ASP A 168 -9.16 22.38 3.21
N ARG A 169 -10.46 22.16 3.05
CA ARG A 169 -11.45 23.14 2.56
C ARG A 169 -12.70 23.22 3.45
N GLY A 170 -13.42 24.33 3.47
CA GLY A 170 -14.73 24.44 4.16
C GLY A 170 -15.78 23.46 3.60
N ASP A 171 -16.98 23.45 4.20
CA ASP A 171 -18.13 22.51 4.08
C ASP A 171 -18.68 22.20 2.65
N ASP A 172 -17.87 22.23 1.60
CA ASP A 172 -18.25 21.82 0.25
C ASP A 172 -18.34 20.29 0.14
N ALA A 173 -19.45 19.80 -0.41
CA ALA A 173 -19.66 18.38 -0.68
C ALA A 173 -18.60 17.84 -1.68
N GLY A 174 -17.65 17.04 -1.20
CA GLY A 174 -16.65 16.38 -2.06
C GLY A 174 -15.57 15.59 -1.31
N PRO A 175 -14.69 14.88 -2.04
CA PRO A 175 -13.52 14.23 -1.45
C PRO A 175 -12.55 15.28 -0.92
N HIS A 176 -12.19 15.17 0.37
CA HIS A 176 -11.33 16.14 1.02
C HIS A 176 -9.92 15.61 1.24
N ARG A 177 -8.92 16.49 1.18
CA ARG A 177 -7.56 16.12 1.54
C ARG A 177 -7.44 15.93 3.05
N LEU A 178 -6.88 14.80 3.47
CA LEU A 178 -6.68 14.51 4.88
C LEU A 178 -5.53 15.36 5.43
N VAL A 179 -5.87 16.28 6.34
CA VAL A 179 -4.91 17.09 7.11
C VAL A 179 -4.74 16.48 8.49
N VAL A 180 -3.50 16.24 8.89
CA VAL A 180 -3.13 15.53 10.12
C VAL A 180 -2.43 16.50 11.07
N ARG A 181 -2.80 16.44 12.35
CA ARG A 181 -2.08 17.08 13.47
C ARG A 181 -1.79 16.03 14.53
N GLY A 182 -0.66 16.15 15.20
CA GLY A 182 -0.30 15.26 16.30
C GLY A 182 1.17 15.37 16.69
N PRO A 183 1.57 14.79 17.83
CA PRO A 183 2.93 14.89 18.36
C PRO A 183 3.95 14.11 17.52
N ARG A 184 3.46 13.26 16.61
CA ARG A 184 4.25 12.32 15.81
C ARG A 184 4.56 12.81 14.40
N LEU A 185 4.26 14.06 14.06
CA LEU A 185 4.71 14.64 12.79
C LEU A 185 6.25 14.68 12.75
N ALA A 186 6.83 14.13 11.68
CA ALA A 186 8.27 14.17 11.48
C ALA A 186 8.69 15.57 11.04
N ARG A 187 9.93 15.91 11.39
CA ARG A 187 10.59 17.13 10.93
C ARG A 187 11.41 16.83 9.69
N ARG A 188 11.48 17.72 8.70
CA ARG A 188 12.48 17.57 7.63
C ARG A 188 13.85 17.91 8.19
N GLU A 189 14.89 17.22 7.76
CA GLU A 189 16.24 17.38 8.33
C GLU A 189 16.71 18.85 8.40
N GLN A 190 16.38 19.65 7.39
CA GLN A 190 16.69 21.07 7.29
C GLN A 190 15.81 22.02 8.11
N ASP A 191 14.61 21.58 8.54
CA ASP A 191 13.68 22.44 9.28
C ASP A 191 14.03 22.45 10.77
N PRO A 192 13.76 23.50 11.56
CA PRO A 192 14.11 23.52 12.99
C PRO A 192 13.13 22.75 13.89
N ALA A 193 11.85 22.66 13.50
CA ALA A 193 10.80 21.93 14.21
C ALA A 193 9.87 21.16 13.24
N PRO A 194 9.13 20.12 13.69
CA PRO A 194 8.04 19.56 12.90
C PRO A 194 6.99 20.62 12.55
N PRO A 195 6.25 20.46 11.44
CA PRO A 195 5.16 21.35 11.11
C PRO A 195 4.00 21.18 12.10
N ALA A 196 3.20 22.23 12.32
CA ALA A 196 2.01 22.17 13.17
C ALA A 196 0.89 21.27 12.61
N SER A 197 0.86 21.10 11.27
CA SER A 197 -0.06 20.19 10.59
C SER A 197 0.56 19.70 9.28
N TRP A 198 0.09 18.56 8.77
CA TRP A 198 0.54 17.98 7.52
C TRP A 198 -0.64 17.62 6.63
N ALA A 199 -0.73 18.27 5.47
CA ALA A 199 -1.69 17.90 4.43
C ALA A 199 -1.15 16.70 3.65
N THR A 200 -1.79 15.55 3.82
CA THR A 200 -1.42 14.33 3.09
C THR A 200 -1.81 14.44 1.61
N GLY A 201 -1.38 13.49 0.80
CA GLY A 201 -1.93 13.31 -0.55
C GLY A 201 -3.17 12.42 -0.57
N ASP A 202 -3.72 12.06 0.59
CA ASP A 202 -4.81 11.10 0.72
C ASP A 202 -6.15 11.82 0.77
N LEU A 203 -7.11 11.33 -0.03
CA LEU A 203 -8.48 11.84 -0.11
C LEU A 203 -9.41 10.97 0.71
N VAL A 204 -10.24 11.60 1.54
CA VAL A 204 -11.10 10.93 2.51
C VAL A 204 -12.54 11.43 2.49
N GLU A 205 -13.43 10.56 2.95
CA GLU A 205 -14.82 10.87 3.30
C GLU A 205 -14.99 10.59 4.80
N PHE A 206 -15.30 11.61 5.60
CA PHE A 206 -15.54 11.43 7.03
C PHE A 206 -16.88 10.72 7.26
N THR A 207 -16.88 9.66 8.06
CA THR A 207 -18.07 8.84 8.33
C THR A 207 -18.54 8.94 9.79
N GLY A 208 -17.93 9.82 10.58
CA GLY A 208 -18.23 10.06 11.98
C GLY A 208 -17.01 10.51 12.78
N PRO A 209 -17.17 10.76 14.09
CA PRO A 209 -16.07 11.18 14.95
C PRO A 209 -14.89 10.21 14.89
N GLY A 210 -13.72 10.72 14.50
CA GLY A 210 -12.49 9.94 14.38
C GLY A 210 -12.55 8.79 13.36
N ARG A 211 -13.49 8.83 12.41
CA ARG A 211 -13.68 7.77 11.40
C ARG A 211 -13.79 8.32 9.99
N PHE A 212 -13.17 7.64 9.04
CA PHE A 212 -13.26 8.01 7.63
C PHE A 212 -13.08 6.82 6.67
N ARG A 213 -13.54 6.98 5.43
CA ARG A 213 -13.18 6.11 4.30
C ARG A 213 -12.06 6.76 3.51
N LEU A 214 -11.07 5.95 3.12
CA LEU A 214 -10.01 6.38 2.22
C LEU A 214 -10.46 6.18 0.77
N LEU A 215 -10.56 7.27 0.02
CA LEU A 215 -11.03 7.27 -1.37
C LEU A 215 -9.87 6.94 -2.33
N GLY A 216 -8.65 7.37 -1.99
CA GLY A 216 -7.42 7.12 -2.73
C GLY A 216 -6.42 8.26 -2.52
N ARG A 217 -5.38 8.33 -3.34
CA ARG A 217 -4.50 9.52 -3.37
C ARG A 217 -4.99 10.53 -4.40
N GLU A 218 -4.78 11.80 -4.13
CA GLU A 218 -5.00 12.89 -5.09
C GLU A 218 -4.12 12.73 -6.33
N SER A 219 -2.86 12.29 -6.16
CA SER A 219 -1.97 11.98 -7.28
C SER A 219 -2.46 10.82 -8.16
N ASP A 220 -3.36 10.00 -7.63
CA ASP A 220 -3.94 8.84 -8.30
C ASP A 220 -5.35 9.15 -8.82
N LEU A 221 -5.76 10.42 -8.80
CA LEU A 221 -7.00 10.89 -9.41
C LEU A 221 -6.69 11.36 -10.83
N VAL A 222 -7.31 10.73 -11.82
CA VAL A 222 -7.22 11.15 -13.23
C VAL A 222 -8.59 11.59 -13.73
N LYS A 223 -8.63 12.58 -14.63
CA LYS A 223 -9.88 13.03 -15.27
C LYS A 223 -10.02 12.45 -16.67
N VAL A 224 -10.72 11.33 -16.80
CA VAL A 224 -10.97 10.71 -18.10
C VAL A 224 -12.26 11.27 -18.69
N ASN A 225 -12.17 12.02 -19.79
CA ASN A 225 -13.33 12.63 -20.47
C ASN A 225 -14.25 13.42 -19.51
N GLY A 226 -13.66 14.20 -18.60
CA GLY A 226 -14.41 14.99 -17.61
C GLY A 226 -14.88 14.21 -16.36
N VAL A 227 -14.77 12.89 -16.35
CA VAL A 227 -15.10 12.04 -15.19
C VAL A 227 -13.87 11.84 -14.32
N LYS A 228 -13.99 12.14 -13.03
CA LYS A 228 -12.94 11.88 -12.03
C LYS A 228 -12.89 10.39 -11.72
N VAL A 229 -11.75 9.75 -11.98
CA VAL A 229 -11.51 8.33 -11.71
C VAL A 229 -10.34 8.19 -10.74
N HIS A 230 -10.60 7.57 -9.59
CA HIS A 230 -9.53 7.17 -8.67
C HIS A 230 -8.93 5.85 -9.13
N LEU A 231 -7.62 5.81 -9.38
CA LEU A 231 -6.95 4.57 -9.79
C LEU A 231 -7.02 3.48 -8.70
N ALA A 232 -7.12 3.88 -7.43
CA ALA A 232 -7.39 2.95 -6.34
C ALA A 232 -8.76 2.24 -6.48
N GLN A 233 -9.78 2.91 -7.03
CA GLN A 233 -11.09 2.31 -7.31
C GLN A 233 -10.99 1.31 -8.47
N VAL A 234 -10.28 1.69 -9.54
CA VAL A 234 -9.98 0.82 -10.69
C VAL A 234 -9.28 -0.46 -10.22
N GLU A 235 -8.24 -0.33 -9.38
CA GLU A 235 -7.48 -1.45 -8.83
C GLU A 235 -8.34 -2.38 -7.96
N ARG A 236 -9.18 -1.81 -7.07
CA ARG A 236 -10.11 -2.59 -6.24
C ARG A 236 -11.13 -3.37 -7.08
N GLN A 237 -11.73 -2.73 -8.08
CA GLN A 237 -12.74 -3.36 -8.93
C GLN A 237 -12.13 -4.49 -9.77
N LEU A 238 -10.94 -4.29 -10.33
CA LEU A 238 -10.20 -5.34 -11.05
C LEU A 238 -9.83 -6.49 -10.12
N GLY A 239 -9.28 -6.21 -8.95
CA GLY A 239 -8.90 -7.25 -7.99
C GLY A 239 -10.07 -8.09 -7.48
N ALA A 240 -11.25 -7.48 -7.33
CA ALA A 240 -12.47 -8.19 -6.93
C ALA A 240 -13.03 -9.09 -8.04
N ARG A 241 -12.94 -8.66 -9.31
CA ARG A 241 -13.54 -9.37 -10.45
C ARG A 241 -12.60 -10.35 -11.14
N LEU A 242 -11.29 -10.13 -11.00
CA LEU A 242 -10.25 -10.92 -11.62
C LEU A 242 -9.23 -11.37 -10.56
N PRO A 243 -9.62 -12.19 -9.56
CA PRO A 243 -8.74 -12.58 -8.46
C PRO A 243 -7.47 -13.33 -8.90
N GLY A 244 -7.47 -13.92 -10.10
CA GLY A 244 -6.31 -14.58 -10.71
C GLY A 244 -5.37 -13.67 -11.51
N ALA A 245 -5.64 -12.37 -11.59
CA ALA A 245 -4.82 -11.40 -12.29
C ALA A 245 -4.35 -10.30 -11.35
N ARG A 246 -3.06 -9.97 -11.42
CA ARG A 246 -2.53 -8.79 -10.76
C ARG A 246 -2.64 -7.61 -11.72
N CYS A 247 -3.55 -6.69 -11.43
CA CYS A 247 -3.79 -5.51 -12.24
C CYS A 247 -3.29 -4.25 -11.52
N VAL A 248 -2.58 -3.37 -12.23
CA VAL A 248 -2.01 -2.14 -11.70
C VAL A 248 -2.36 -0.98 -12.62
N PRO A 249 -3.33 -0.13 -12.24
CA PRO A 249 -3.60 1.10 -12.95
C PRO A 249 -2.52 2.14 -12.66
N VAL A 250 -2.12 2.88 -13.70
CA VAL A 250 -1.19 4.01 -13.60
C VAL A 250 -1.69 5.19 -14.43
N PRO A 251 -1.40 6.45 -14.03
CA PRO A 251 -1.71 7.61 -14.85
C PRO A 251 -1.03 7.48 -16.21
N ALA A 252 -1.77 7.78 -17.28
CA ALA A 252 -1.21 7.87 -18.61
C ALA A 252 -0.62 9.27 -18.84
N PRO A 253 0.45 9.40 -19.65
CA PRO A 253 0.87 10.70 -20.14
C PRO A 253 -0.31 11.44 -20.76
N ARG A 254 -0.43 12.74 -20.48
CA ARG A 254 -1.51 13.57 -21.01
C ARG A 254 -1.43 13.59 -22.53
N ASP A 255 -2.54 13.27 -23.17
CA ASP A 255 -2.71 13.37 -24.61
C ASP A 255 -3.25 14.77 -24.96
N PRO A 256 -2.70 15.48 -25.96
CA PRO A 256 -3.19 16.80 -26.35
C PRO A 256 -4.66 16.82 -26.82
N LEU A 257 -5.16 15.72 -27.37
CA LEU A 257 -6.52 15.58 -27.90
C LEU A 257 -7.46 14.89 -26.88
N ALA A 258 -7.00 13.77 -26.29
CA ALA A 258 -7.81 12.96 -25.38
C ALA A 258 -7.71 13.39 -23.90
N GLY A 259 -6.78 14.28 -23.56
CA GLY A 259 -6.61 14.79 -22.20
C GLY A 259 -5.95 13.79 -21.25
N GLU A 260 -6.40 13.78 -19.99
CA GLU A 260 -5.90 12.85 -18.98
C GLU A 260 -6.51 11.45 -19.16
N GLY A 261 -5.73 10.43 -18.81
CA GLY A 261 -6.13 9.04 -18.94
C GLY A 261 -5.38 8.14 -17.97
N TYR A 262 -5.70 6.85 -18.01
CA TYR A 262 -4.94 5.84 -17.28
C TYR A 262 -4.76 4.57 -18.10
N ALA A 263 -3.65 3.89 -17.87
CA ALA A 263 -3.40 2.56 -18.40
C ALA A 263 -3.53 1.51 -17.30
N VAL A 264 -3.87 0.29 -17.68
CA VAL A 264 -3.86 -0.87 -16.79
C VAL A 264 -2.79 -1.84 -17.27
N PHE A 265 -1.77 -2.04 -16.45
CA PHE A 265 -0.81 -3.13 -16.62
C PHE A 265 -1.35 -4.35 -15.89
N TRP A 266 -1.29 -5.53 -16.50
CA TRP A 266 -1.76 -6.74 -15.86
C TRP A 266 -0.84 -7.93 -16.15
N ALA A 267 -0.78 -8.86 -15.20
CA ALA A 267 -0.15 -10.16 -15.37
C ALA A 267 -1.05 -11.21 -14.73
N SER A 268 -1.22 -12.36 -15.37
CA SER A 268 -1.98 -13.49 -14.82
C SER A 268 -1.18 -14.78 -14.89
N ARG A 269 -1.43 -15.66 -13.92
CA ARG A 269 -0.94 -17.05 -13.90
C ARG A 269 -2.07 -18.05 -14.21
N GLY A 270 -3.28 -17.57 -14.48
CA GLY A 270 -4.50 -18.36 -14.68
C GLY A 270 -4.91 -18.52 -16.16
N PRO A 271 -6.17 -18.90 -16.45
CA PRO A 271 -6.64 -19.12 -17.81
C PRO A 271 -6.50 -17.87 -18.68
N ARG A 272 -6.57 -18.05 -20.02
CA ARG A 272 -6.36 -17.01 -21.05
C ARG A 272 -7.26 -15.78 -20.83
N LEU A 273 -6.80 -14.84 -20.01
CA LEU A 273 -7.38 -13.50 -19.92
C LEU A 273 -6.86 -12.68 -21.10
N GLY A 274 -7.71 -11.85 -21.67
CA GLY A 274 -7.34 -10.88 -22.69
C GLY A 274 -7.62 -9.45 -22.25
N ALA A 275 -7.17 -8.48 -23.05
CA ALA A 275 -7.45 -7.07 -22.81
C ALA A 275 -8.96 -6.75 -22.71
N ALA A 276 -9.81 -7.52 -23.41
CA ALA A 276 -11.26 -7.38 -23.36
C ALA A 276 -11.83 -7.73 -21.96
N ASP A 277 -11.26 -8.72 -21.27
CA ASP A 277 -11.67 -9.09 -19.91
C ASP A 277 -11.41 -7.97 -18.92
N ILE A 278 -10.24 -7.33 -19.02
CA ILE A 278 -9.86 -6.19 -18.19
C ILE A 278 -10.87 -5.04 -18.39
N ARG A 279 -11.21 -4.72 -19.63
CA ARG A 279 -12.18 -3.66 -19.95
C ARG A 279 -13.58 -4.00 -19.44
N ARG A 280 -14.02 -5.24 -19.62
CA ARG A 280 -15.32 -5.73 -19.12
C ARG A 280 -15.40 -5.70 -17.59
N ALA A 281 -14.31 -6.03 -16.89
CA ALA A 281 -14.25 -5.95 -15.45
C ALA A 281 -14.42 -4.50 -14.94
N LEU A 282 -14.04 -3.51 -15.73
CA LEU A 282 -14.16 -2.07 -15.45
C LEU A 282 -15.50 -1.44 -15.88
N HIS A 283 -16.56 -2.23 -16.06
CA HIS A 283 -17.89 -1.68 -16.36
C HIS A 283 -18.26 -0.53 -15.37
N GLY A 284 -19.00 0.46 -15.83
CA GLY A 284 -19.38 1.62 -15.01
C GLY A 284 -18.25 2.59 -14.65
N LEU A 285 -17.01 2.33 -15.08
CA LEU A 285 -15.89 3.28 -15.03
C LEU A 285 -15.46 3.67 -16.45
N PRO A 286 -14.92 4.88 -16.66
CA PRO A 286 -14.29 5.24 -17.92
C PRO A 286 -13.24 4.22 -18.33
N SER A 287 -13.23 3.81 -19.60
CA SER A 287 -12.29 2.80 -20.10
C SER A 287 -10.83 3.27 -20.02
N PRO A 288 -9.88 2.37 -19.72
CA PRO A 288 -8.46 2.71 -19.75
C PRO A 288 -8.02 3.03 -21.19
N VAL A 289 -7.11 4.01 -21.32
CA VAL A 289 -6.54 4.37 -22.64
C VAL A 289 -5.64 3.26 -23.19
N ARG A 290 -5.03 2.45 -22.31
CA ARG A 290 -4.27 1.25 -22.68
C ARG A 290 -4.48 0.12 -21.67
N VAL A 291 -4.45 -1.10 -22.17
CA VAL A 291 -4.36 -2.32 -21.35
C VAL A 291 -3.15 -3.09 -21.85
N VAL A 292 -2.19 -3.33 -20.97
CA VAL A 292 -0.89 -3.90 -21.32
C VAL A 292 -0.67 -5.16 -20.52
N GLU A 293 -0.55 -6.29 -21.20
CA GLU A 293 -0.16 -7.56 -20.58
C GLU A 293 1.36 -7.58 -20.37
N LEU A 294 1.79 -8.04 -19.20
CA LEU A 294 3.18 -8.26 -18.86
C LEU A 294 3.37 -9.71 -18.39
N PRO A 295 4.55 -10.34 -18.64
CA PRO A 295 4.87 -11.65 -18.06
C PRO A 295 4.81 -11.63 -16.52
N SER A 296 5.16 -10.49 -15.92
CA SER A 296 5.00 -10.21 -14.49
C SER A 296 4.92 -8.71 -14.23
N ILE A 297 4.22 -8.32 -13.17
CA ILE A 297 4.20 -6.92 -12.72
C ILE A 297 5.52 -6.63 -12.00
N PRO A 298 6.31 -5.63 -12.44
CA PRO A 298 7.53 -5.23 -11.75
C PRO A 298 7.21 -4.75 -10.34
N THR A 299 8.07 -5.11 -9.38
CA THR A 299 7.89 -4.75 -7.97
C THR A 299 9.11 -4.10 -7.37
N THR A 300 8.88 -3.22 -6.40
CA THR A 300 9.92 -2.74 -5.49
C THR A 300 10.44 -3.90 -4.63
N PRO A 301 11.58 -3.75 -3.93
CA PRO A 301 12.08 -4.76 -2.98
C PRO A 301 11.09 -5.12 -1.86
N SER A 302 10.13 -4.24 -1.55
CA SER A 302 9.05 -4.51 -0.57
C SER A 302 7.86 -5.28 -1.18
N GLY A 303 7.94 -5.70 -2.45
CA GLY A 303 6.90 -6.45 -3.14
C GLY A 303 5.73 -5.60 -3.67
N LYS A 304 5.79 -4.28 -3.52
CA LYS A 304 4.76 -3.37 -4.06
C LYS A 304 4.93 -3.22 -5.57
N PRO A 305 3.85 -2.99 -6.34
CA PRO A 305 4.00 -2.61 -7.75
C PRO A 305 4.92 -1.40 -7.92
N ASP A 306 5.90 -1.50 -8.81
CA ASP A 306 6.75 -0.37 -9.19
C ASP A 306 6.02 0.50 -10.23
N ARG A 307 5.13 1.35 -9.74
CA ARG A 307 4.33 2.26 -10.58
C ARG A 307 5.20 3.26 -11.34
N GLN A 308 6.40 3.58 -10.84
CA GLN A 308 7.31 4.49 -11.53
C GLN A 308 7.93 3.79 -12.75
N ALA A 309 8.36 2.54 -12.60
CA ALA A 309 8.83 1.74 -13.74
C ALA A 309 7.72 1.54 -14.78
N LEU A 310 6.49 1.22 -14.35
CA LEU A 310 5.33 1.11 -15.24
C LEU A 310 5.01 2.41 -15.96
N GLY A 311 5.04 3.55 -15.26
CA GLY A 311 4.82 4.88 -15.85
C GLY A 311 5.89 5.24 -16.88
N ARG A 312 7.17 4.95 -16.61
CA ARG A 312 8.26 5.13 -17.58
C ARG A 312 8.07 4.25 -18.81
N ALA A 313 7.70 2.98 -18.63
CA ALA A 313 7.42 2.06 -19.72
C ALA A 313 6.23 2.53 -20.57
N LEU A 314 5.23 3.16 -19.96
CA LEU A 314 4.09 3.74 -20.67
C LEU A 314 4.45 5.01 -21.47
N ALA A 315 5.37 5.81 -20.95
CA ALA A 315 5.86 7.04 -21.59
C ALA A 315 6.84 6.76 -22.74
N ALA A 316 7.60 5.67 -22.66
CA ALA A 316 8.36 5.15 -23.78
C ALA A 316 7.37 4.64 -24.84
N ARG A 317 7.17 5.40 -25.94
CA ARG A 317 6.37 4.94 -27.09
C ARG A 317 6.80 3.52 -27.47
N PRO A 318 5.88 2.59 -27.76
CA PRO A 318 6.29 1.36 -28.43
C PRO A 318 6.93 1.77 -29.76
N ALA A 319 8.14 1.27 -30.02
CA ALA A 319 8.68 1.29 -31.38
C ALA A 319 7.64 0.62 -32.28
N ALA A 320 7.28 1.28 -33.38
CA ALA A 320 6.43 0.67 -34.38
C ALA A 320 7.02 -0.71 -34.74
N PRO A 321 6.21 -1.77 -34.87
CA PRO A 321 6.73 -3.02 -35.39
C PRO A 321 7.36 -2.72 -36.74
N ALA A 322 8.63 -3.10 -36.90
CA ALA A 322 9.35 -2.98 -38.16
C ALA A 322 8.48 -3.61 -39.24
N GLY A 323 7.99 -2.79 -40.16
CA GLY A 323 7.19 -3.25 -41.28
C GLY A 323 7.94 -4.40 -41.96
N THR A 324 7.29 -5.56 -41.99
CA THR A 324 7.62 -6.62 -42.93
C THR A 324 7.71 -5.98 -44.31
N ARG A 325 8.94 -5.82 -44.82
CA ARG A 325 9.18 -5.56 -46.24
C ARG A 325 8.63 -6.78 -46.98
N GLY A 326 7.40 -6.66 -47.46
CA GLY A 326 6.90 -7.51 -48.52
C GLY A 326 7.80 -7.27 -49.73
N GLY A 327 8.57 -8.29 -50.08
CA GLY A 327 9.27 -8.31 -51.36
C GLY A 327 8.23 -8.48 -52.45
N ASP A 328 8.03 -7.43 -53.24
CA ASP A 328 7.35 -7.53 -54.53
C ASP A 328 8.38 -8.01 -55.55
N GLN A 329 8.30 -9.29 -55.89
CA GLN A 329 8.82 -9.84 -57.14
C GLN A 329 7.64 -9.94 -58.11
N HIS A 330 7.61 -9.08 -59.14
CA HIS A 330 6.97 -9.34 -60.44
C HIS A 330 8.01 -8.86 -61.49
N ARG A 331 8.62 -9.78 -62.23
CA ARG A 331 8.18 -10.25 -63.56
C ARG A 331 7.95 -9.12 -64.55
#